data_AF-M2BYQ4-F1
#
_entry.id   AF-M2BYQ4-F1
#
_cell.length_a   1.000
_cell.length_b   1.000
_cell.length_c   1.000
_cell.angle_alpha   90.00
_cell.angle_beta   90.00
_cell.angle_gamma   90.00
#
_symmetry.space_group_name_H-M   'P 1'
#
loop_
_entity.id
_entity.type
_entity.pdbx_description
1 polymer ?
#
loop_
_entity_poly.entity_id
_entity_poly.type
_entity_poly.pdbx_seq_one_letter_code
_entity_poly.pdbx_strand_id
1 'polypeptide(L)' 'MKTELILKIDKNIAESMRHYAVKNKKSMSKFVEDLFNNSMGINQRIEEISPLVKELSGIIKEQDLENISYMSYLEKKYE' A
#
# COMPACT_ATOMS: atom_id res chain seq x y z
N MET A 1 -4.28 23.56 4.80
CA MET A 1 -4.96 23.89 6.08
C MET A 1 -4.85 22.69 7.00
N LYS A 2 -4.78 22.90 8.32
CA LYS A 2 -4.87 21.80 9.30
C LYS A 2 -6.27 21.79 9.89
N THR A 3 -6.89 20.63 9.94
CA THR A 3 -8.24 20.42 10.49
C THR A 3 -8.18 19.28 11.49
N GLU A 4 -8.86 19.44 12.62
CA GLU A 4 -8.96 18.42 13.66
C GLU A 4 -10.26 17.63 13.51
N LEU A 5 -10.18 16.31 13.66
CA LEU A 5 -11.32 15.40 13.60
C LEU A 5 -11.42 14.64 14.92
N ILE A 6 -12.56 14.76 15.61
CA ILE A 6 -12.85 14.03 16.85
C ILE A 6 -13.92 12.97 16.54
N LEU A 7 -13.60 11.70 16.77
CA LEU A 7 -14.48 10.57 16.52
C LEU A 7 -14.83 9.86 17.82
N LYS A 8 -16.11 9.51 18.01
CA LYS A 8 -16.53 8.57 19.04
C LYS A 8 -16.52 7.17 18.45
N ILE A 9 -15.63 6.31 18.94
CA ILE A 9 -15.48 4.92 18.51
C ILE A 9 -15.38 4.01 19.73
N ASP A 10 -15.63 2.72 19.53
CA ASP A 10 -15.45 1.72 20.58
C ASP A 10 -14.00 1.72 21.11
N LYS A 11 -13.86 1.55 22.43
CA LYS A 11 -12.56 1.61 23.11
C LYS A 11 -11.60 0.52 22.62
N ASN A 12 -12.10 -0.70 22.40
CA ASN A 12 -11.27 -1.83 21.97
C ASN A 12 -10.76 -1.62 20.53
N ILE A 13 -11.59 -1.00 19.69
CA ILE A 13 -11.18 -0.59 18.35
C ILE A 13 -10.10 0.48 18.43
N ALA A 14 -10.28 1.51 19.26
CA ALA A 14 -9.27 2.57 19.44
C ALA A 14 -7.92 2.03 19.95
N GLU A 15 -7.93 1.04 20.84
CA GLU A 15 -6.71 0.36 21.31
C GLU A 15 -6.04 -0.46 20.21
N SER A 16 -6.82 -1.22 19.45
CA SER A 16 -6.31 -2.01 18.32
C SER A 16 -5.65 -1.12 17.26
N MET A 17 -6.29 0.02 16.95
CA MET A 17 -5.72 1.04 16.05
C MET A 17 -4.40 1.60 16.60
N ARG A 18 -4.32 1.93 17.89
CA ARG A 18 -3.07 2.39 18.54
C ARG A 18 -1.97 1.36 18.41
N HIS A 19 -2.27 0.10 18.71
CA HIS A 19 -1.30 -0.99 18.65
C HIS A 19 -0.78 -1.19 17.22
N TYR A 20 -1.68 -1.14 16.22
CA TYR A 20 -1.32 -1.21 14.82
C TYR A 20 -0.41 -0.05 14.38
N ALA A 21 -0.74 1.18 14.78
CA ALA A 21 0.06 2.36 14.43
C ALA A 21 1.48 2.27 15.01
N VAL A 22 1.63 1.89 16.28
CA VAL A 22 2.93 1.69 16.95
C VAL A 22 3.73 0.57 16.27
N LYS A 23 3.10 -0.58 16.00
CA LYS A 23 3.75 -1.71 15.31
C LYS A 23 4.32 -1.32 13.95
N ASN A 24 3.62 -0.45 13.21
CA ASN A 24 4.03 0.04 11.90
C ASN A 24 4.87 1.34 11.96
N LYS A 25 5.30 1.77 13.15
CA LYS A 25 6.08 3.00 13.38
C LYS A 25 5.42 4.27 12.79
N LYS A 26 4.08 4.32 12.79
CA LYS A 26 3.27 5.45 12.32
C LYS A 26 2.58 6.16 13.49
N SER A 27 2.36 7.47 13.35
CA SER A 27 1.52 8.22 14.29
C SER A 27 0.04 7.92 14.06
N MET A 28 -0.80 8.14 15.08
CA MET A 28 -2.25 7.91 14.98
C MET A 28 -2.88 8.79 13.89
N SER A 29 -2.52 10.07 13.85
CA SER A 29 -3.01 10.99 12.82
C SER A 29 -2.62 10.53 11.42
N LYS A 30 -1.37 10.06 11.23
CA LYS A 30 -0.91 9.57 9.92
C LYS A 30 -1.61 8.28 9.51
N PHE A 31 -1.82 7.36 10.45
CA PHE A 31 -2.57 6.12 10.21
C PHE A 31 -4.01 6.40 9.74
N VAL A 32 -4.72 7.29 10.44
CA VAL A 32 -6.10 7.65 10.10
C VAL A 32 -6.17 8.40 8.77
N GLU A 33 -5.21 9.30 8.51
CA GLU A 33 -5.10 10.00 7.23
C GLU A 33 -4.86 9.02 6.07
N ASP A 34 -3.93 8.07 6.21
CA ASP A 34 -3.67 7.04 5.20
C ASP A 34 -4.90 6.14 4.98
N LEU A 35 -5.63 5.79 6.05
CA LEU A 35 -6.86 5.00 5.95
C LEU A 35 -7.95 5.73 5.15
N PHE A 36 -8.18 7.02 5.42
CA PHE A 36 -9.13 7.82 4.65
C PHE A 36 -8.67 8.01 3.21
N ASN A 37 -7.38 8.27 2.98
CA ASN A 37 -6.81 8.39 1.65
C ASN A 37 -7.00 7.11 0.81
N ASN A 38 -6.76 5.95 1.41
CA ASN A 38 -6.93 4.66 0.74
C ASN A 38 -8.41 4.31 0.50
N SER A 39 -9.28 4.55 1.48
CA SER A 39 -10.71 4.21 1.40
C SER A 39 -11.50 5.13 0.47
N MET A 40 -11.12 6.41 0.38
CA MET A 40 -11.78 7.39 -0.48
C MET A 40 -11.12 7.52 -1.86
N GLY A 41 -10.01 6.81 -2.11
CA GLY A 41 -9.27 6.90 -3.37
C GLY A 41 -8.71 8.31 -3.66
N ILE A 42 -8.61 9.17 -2.64
CA ILE A 42 -8.20 10.58 -2.80
C ILE A 42 -6.76 10.69 -3.29
N ASN A 43 -5.96 9.65 -3.01
CA ASN A 43 -4.63 9.46 -3.58
C ASN A 43 -4.61 8.23 -4.50
N GLN A 44 -5.51 8.14 -5.48
CA GLN A 44 -5.19 7.41 -6.71
C GLN A 44 -4.09 8.13 -7.49
N ARG A 45 -2.93 8.36 -6.85
CA ARG A 45 -1.71 8.09 -7.59
C ARG A 45 -1.82 6.60 -7.82
N ILE A 46 -1.92 6.21 -9.08
CA ILE A 46 -1.54 4.87 -9.49
C ILE A 46 -0.09 4.78 -9.03
N GLU A 47 0.15 4.37 -7.78
CA GLU A 47 1.44 3.86 -7.38
C GLU A 47 1.58 2.66 -8.30
N GLU A 48 2.37 2.82 -9.36
CA GLU A 48 2.78 1.72 -10.20
C GLU A 48 3.43 0.71 -9.26
N ILE A 49 2.62 -0.24 -8.79
CA ILE A 49 3.06 -1.36 -8.01
C ILE A 49 4.24 -1.91 -8.81
N SER A 50 5.41 -1.97 -8.17
CA SER A 50 6.62 -2.30 -8.91
C SER A 50 6.40 -3.65 -9.60
N PRO A 51 6.96 -3.86 -10.82
CA PRO A 51 6.77 -5.10 -11.55
C PRO A 51 7.02 -6.34 -10.69
N LEU A 52 8.02 -6.27 -9.80
CA LEU A 52 8.34 -7.32 -8.83
C LEU A 52 7.21 -7.59 -7.83
N VAL A 53 6.55 -6.56 -7.29
CA VAL A 53 5.44 -6.75 -6.35
C VAL A 53 4.20 -7.29 -7.08
N LYS A 54 3.98 -6.91 -8.35
CA LYS A 54 2.93 -7.50 -9.19
C LYS A 54 3.17 -8.99 -9.48
N GLU A 55 4.43 -9.37 -9.73
CA GLU A 55 4.85 -10.76 -9.90
C GLU A 55 4.59 -11.57 -8.63
N LEU A 56 5.10 -11.10 -7.49
CA LEU A 56 4.94 -11.77 -6.19
C LEU A 56 3.49 -11.88 -5.71
N SER A 57 2.63 -10.95 -6.13
CA SER A 57 1.19 -10.98 -5.81
C SER A 57 0.35 -11.77 -6.82
N GLY A 58 0.94 -12.30 -7.89
CA GLY A 58 0.24 -13.10 -8.90
C GLY A 58 -0.74 -12.30 -9.76
N ILE A 59 -0.54 -10.98 -9.88
CA ILE A 59 -1.43 -10.05 -10.59
C ILE A 59 -1.04 -9.91 -12.07
N ILE A 60 0.02 -10.58 -12.54
CA ILE A 60 0.43 -10.58 -13.95
C ILE A 60 -0.44 -11.58 -14.72
N LYS A 61 -1.21 -11.09 -15.70
CA LYS A 61 -1.88 -11.95 -16.69
C LYS A 61 -0.86 -12.33 -17.75
N GLU A 62 -0.93 -13.55 -18.26
CA GLU A 62 0.03 -14.14 -19.22
C GLU A 62 0.32 -13.23 -20.43
N GLN A 63 -0.70 -12.50 -20.90
CA GLN A 63 -0.64 -11.50 -21.96
C GLN A 63 0.26 -10.28 -21.68
N ASP A 64 0.59 -9.99 -20.43
CA ASP A 64 1.49 -8.87 -20.07
C ASP A 64 2.98 -9.27 -20.14
N LEU A 65 3.29 -10.58 -20.21
CA LEU A 65 4.66 -11.11 -20.25
C LEU A 65 5.34 -10.94 -21.62
N GLU A 66 4.56 -10.84 -22.71
CA GLU A 66 5.08 -10.78 -24.08
C GLU A 66 5.93 -9.53 -24.37
N ASN A 67 5.80 -8.46 -23.58
CA ASN A 67 6.49 -7.18 -23.82
C ASN A 67 7.59 -6.84 -22.81
N ILE A 68 7.89 -7.69 -21.83
CA ILE A 68 8.76 -7.26 -20.73
C ILE A 68 10.22 -7.67 -20.97
N SER A 69 11.03 -6.66 -21.29
CA SER A 69 12.50 -6.61 -21.20
C SER A 69 13.09 -7.18 -19.88
N TYR A 70 12.24 -7.47 -18.89
CA TYR A 70 12.59 -8.01 -17.58
C TYR A 70 12.97 -9.50 -17.61
N MET A 71 12.34 -10.31 -18.48
CA MET A 71 12.75 -11.72 -18.66
C MET A 71 14.21 -11.78 -19.16
N SER A 72 14.54 -10.97 -20.17
CA SER A 72 15.91 -10.86 -20.69
C SER A 72 16.91 -10.33 -19.65
N TYR A 73 16.47 -9.48 -18.72
CA TYR A 73 17.30 -9.00 -17.62
C TYR A 73 17.61 -10.11 -16.61
N LEU A 74 16.62 -10.96 -16.29
CA LEU A 74 16.81 -12.08 -15.37
C LEU A 74 17.70 -13.16 -15.97
N GLU A 75 17.49 -13.52 -17.24
CA GLU A 75 18.36 -14.46 -17.96
C GLU A 75 19.83 -14.02 -17.91
N LYS A 76 20.12 -12.76 -18.22
CA LYS A 76 21.48 -12.21 -18.20
C LYS A 76 22.11 -12.14 -16.80
N LYS A 77 21.31 -12.07 -15.74
CA LYS A 77 21.80 -11.96 -14.36
C LYS A 77 22.16 -13.31 -13.75
N TYR A 78 21.53 -14.38 -14.23
CA TYR A 78 21.67 -15.73 -13.71
C TYR A 78 22.36 -16.71 -14.68
N GLU A 79 22.71 -16.28 -15.90
CA GLU A 79 23.88 -16.76 -16.65
C GLU A 79 25.20 -16.31 -16.01
#